data_AF-A0A1F0TYX5-F1
#
_entry.id   AF-A0A1F0TYX5-F1
#
_cell.length_a   1.000
_cell.length_b   1.000
_cell.length_c   1.000
_cell.angle_alpha   90.00
_cell.angle_beta   90.00
_cell.angle_gamma   90.00
#
_symmetry.space_group_name_H-M   'P 1'
#
loop_
_entity.id
_entity.type
_entity.pdbx_description
1 polymer ?
#
loop_
_entity_poly.entity_id
_entity_poly.type
_entity_poly.pdbx_seq_one_letter_code
_entity_poly.pdbx_strand_id
1 'polypeptide(L)'
;MEEVYYLKEIERIKSILEDYYNEDFNSNEEDFYVNKSNKELIEKLIINVKRDDEIPVSNKSYLIKEALVLLAKNTGCAEDEAISEEILSRLFVTQTIVQQDIEYYSKLKSTRRWI
;
A
#
# COMPACT_ATOMS: atom_id res chain seq x y z
N MET A 1 -14.69 -5.92 -16.00
CA MET A 1 -13.33 -6.19 -16.53
C MET A 1 -12.28 -5.51 -15.63
N GLU A 2 -12.68 -4.49 -14.88
CA GLU A 2 -11.92 -3.70 -13.92
C GLU A 2 -11.23 -4.51 -12.80
N GLU A 3 -11.84 -5.56 -12.24
CA GLU A 3 -11.18 -6.31 -11.14
C GLU A 3 -9.84 -6.93 -11.59
N VAL A 4 -9.82 -7.51 -12.79
CA VAL A 4 -8.59 -8.03 -13.40
C VAL A 4 -7.58 -6.91 -13.67
N TYR A 5 -8.05 -5.70 -13.97
CA TYR A 5 -7.19 -4.53 -14.12
C TYR A 5 -6.54 -4.15 -12.78
N TYR A 6 -7.29 -4.03 -11.69
CA TYR A 6 -6.70 -3.68 -10.38
C TYR A 6 -5.76 -4.76 -9.84
N LEU A 7 -6.04 -6.04 -10.09
CA LEU A 7 -5.10 -7.12 -9.75
C LEU A 7 -3.79 -7.00 -10.52
N LYS A 8 -3.84 -6.62 -11.81
CA LYS A 8 -2.64 -6.35 -12.60
C LYS A 8 -1.89 -5.12 -12.09
N GLU A 9 -2.61 -4.08 -11.67
CA GLU A 9 -2.00 -2.90 -11.06
C GLU A 9 -1.32 -3.22 -9.72
N ILE A 10 -1.90 -4.10 -8.90
CA ILE A 10 -1.25 -4.62 -7.67
C ILE A 10 0.07 -5.31 -8.03
N GLU A 11 0.07 -6.24 -9.00
CA GLU A 11 1.30 -6.93 -9.40
C GLU A 11 2.33 -5.97 -10.01
N ARG A 12 1.89 -4.94 -10.76
CA ARG A 12 2.76 -3.89 -11.28
C ARG A 12 3.45 -3.12 -10.14
N ILE A 13 2.68 -2.66 -9.16
CA ILE A 13 3.23 -1.90 -8.02
C ILE A 13 4.16 -2.79 -7.19
N LYS A 14 3.82 -4.07 -7.02
CA LYS A 14 4.69 -5.04 -6.36
C LYS A 14 6.03 -5.19 -7.09
N SER A 15 6.03 -5.29 -8.42
CA SER A 15 7.28 -5.32 -9.20
C SER A 15 8.12 -4.05 -8.98
N ILE A 16 7.50 -2.87 -8.99
CA ILE A 16 8.21 -1.60 -8.73
C ILE A 16 8.86 -1.59 -7.34
N LEU A 17 8.16 -2.10 -6.33
CA LEU A 17 8.70 -2.18 -4.96
C LEU A 17 9.81 -3.22 -4.86
N GLU A 18 9.71 -4.35 -5.55
CA GLU A 18 10.77 -5.36 -5.63
C GLU A 18 12.02 -4.80 -6.34
N ASP A 19 11.83 -4.06 -7.44
CA ASP A 19 12.91 -3.41 -8.18
C ASP A 19 13.62 -2.35 -7.33
N TYR A 20 12.86 -1.55 -6.56
CA TYR A 20 13.38 -0.55 -5.62
C TYR A 20 14.42 -1.13 -4.64
N TYR A 21 14.19 -2.32 -4.06
CA TYR A 21 15.18 -2.93 -3.14
C TYR A 21 16.43 -3.47 -3.83
N ASN A 22 16.45 -3.49 -5.16
CA ASN A 22 17.63 -3.85 -5.95
C ASN A 22 18.36 -2.61 -6.50
N GLU A 23 17.87 -1.40 -6.23
CA GLU A 23 18.51 -0.16 -6.68
C GLU A 23 19.55 0.33 -5.67
N ASP A 24 20.67 0.85 -6.20
CA ASP A 24 21.65 1.61 -5.44
C ASP A 24 21.38 3.11 -5.60
N PHE A 25 20.97 3.77 -4.52
CA PHE A 25 20.69 5.21 -4.54
C PHE A 25 21.96 6.04 -4.31
N ASN A 26 22.04 7.22 -4.93
CA ASN A 26 23.18 8.11 -4.77
C ASN A 26 23.15 8.87 -3.43
N SER A 27 22.00 8.88 -2.75
CA SER A 27 21.82 9.51 -1.44
C SER A 27 20.62 8.94 -0.69
N ASN A 28 20.62 9.09 0.64
CA ASN A 28 19.49 8.73 1.48
C ASN A 28 18.23 9.59 1.20
N GLU A 29 18.41 10.82 0.70
CA GLU A 29 17.29 11.68 0.34
C GLU A 29 16.60 11.18 -0.94
N GLU A 30 17.39 10.77 -1.94
CA GLU A 30 16.87 10.13 -3.16
C GLU A 30 16.12 8.83 -2.82
N ASP A 31 16.74 7.97 -2.01
CA ASP A 31 16.13 6.73 -1.51
C ASP A 31 14.77 7.01 -0.85
N PHE A 32 14.74 7.93 0.13
CA PHE A 32 13.51 8.33 0.81
C PHE A 32 12.39 8.76 -0.16
N TYR A 33 12.70 9.62 -1.14
CA TYR A 33 11.69 10.11 -2.08
C TYR A 33 11.19 9.02 -3.02
N VAL A 34 12.07 8.14 -3.51
CA VAL A 34 11.68 7.01 -4.36
C VAL A 34 10.83 6.02 -3.56
N ASN A 35 11.25 5.66 -2.35
CA ASN A 35 10.52 4.80 -1.43
C ASN A 35 9.11 5.34 -1.14
N LYS A 36 9.01 6.64 -0.80
CA LYS A 36 7.73 7.32 -0.56
C LYS A 36 6.85 7.30 -1.82
N SER A 37 7.40 7.71 -2.97
CA SER A 37 6.66 7.76 -4.24
C SER A 37 6.08 6.38 -4.62
N ASN A 38 6.87 5.31 -4.45
CA ASN A 38 6.44 3.96 -4.73
C ASN A 38 5.29 3.51 -3.82
N LYS A 39 5.34 3.83 -2.52
CA LYS A 39 4.24 3.54 -1.58
C LYS A 39 2.99 4.38 -1.84
N GLU A 40 3.13 5.62 -2.33
CA GLU A 40 1.99 6.44 -2.74
C GLU A 40 1.26 5.88 -3.97
N LEU A 41 1.87 4.99 -4.76
CA LEU A 41 1.15 4.23 -5.79
C LEU A 41 0.09 3.30 -5.17
N ILE A 42 0.38 2.72 -4.01
CA ILE A 42 -0.57 1.88 -3.26
C ILE A 42 -1.74 2.75 -2.76
N GLU A 43 -1.45 3.95 -2.24
CA GLU A 43 -2.49 4.90 -1.83
C GLU A 43 -3.44 5.22 -2.99
N LYS A 44 -2.88 5.60 -4.16
CA LYS A 44 -3.64 5.91 -5.37
C LYS A 44 -4.50 4.73 -5.82
N LEU A 45 -3.95 3.51 -5.78
CA LEU A 45 -4.68 2.29 -6.10
C LEU A 45 -5.91 2.11 -5.18
N ILE A 46 -5.73 2.23 -3.87
CA ILE A 46 -6.81 2.09 -2.88
C ILE A 46 -7.92 3.12 -3.13
N ILE A 47 -7.54 4.38 -3.40
CA ILE A 47 -8.48 5.46 -3.72
C ILE A 47 -9.28 5.14 -4.99
N ASN A 48 -8.60 4.67 -6.05
CA ASN A 48 -9.25 4.34 -7.32
C ASN A 48 -10.25 3.19 -7.14
N VAL A 49 -9.84 2.09 -6.49
CA VAL A 49 -10.73 0.95 -6.18
C VAL A 49 -11.95 1.40 -5.38
N LYS A 50 -11.77 2.29 -4.40
CA LYS A 50 -12.88 2.79 -3.58
C LYS A 50 -13.91 3.57 -4.41
N ARG A 51 -13.44 4.42 -5.31
CA ARG A 51 -14.25 5.32 -6.15
C ARG A 51 -14.86 4.66 -7.37
N ASP A 52 -14.40 3.46 -7.72
CA ASP A 52 -14.86 2.76 -8.91
C ASP A 52 -16.24 2.11 -8.70
N ASP A 53 -17.31 2.75 -9.14
CA ASP A 53 -18.67 2.27 -8.92
C ASP A 53 -19.03 0.99 -9.71
N GLU A 54 -18.18 0.55 -10.64
CA GLU A 54 -18.39 -0.68 -11.41
C GLU A 54 -17.95 -1.93 -10.64
N ILE A 55 -17.17 -1.78 -9.58
CA ILE A 55 -16.70 -2.89 -8.74
C ILE A 55 -17.68 -3.18 -7.60
N PRO A 56 -18.13 -4.43 -7.44
CA PRO A 56 -18.92 -4.84 -6.27
C PRO A 56 -18.19 -4.55 -4.95
N VAL A 57 -18.93 -4.18 -3.91
CA VAL A 57 -18.36 -3.83 -2.58
C VAL A 57 -17.48 -4.96 -2.00
N SER A 58 -17.83 -6.22 -2.22
CA SER A 58 -17.02 -7.38 -1.82
C SER A 58 -15.64 -7.36 -2.48
N ASN A 59 -15.58 -7.05 -3.77
CA ASN A 59 -14.36 -7.07 -4.56
C ASN A 59 -13.52 -5.83 -4.25
N LYS A 60 -14.16 -4.67 -4.00
CA LYS A 60 -13.46 -3.48 -3.44
C LYS A 60 -12.76 -3.82 -2.13
N SER A 61 -13.48 -4.47 -1.22
CA SER A 61 -12.95 -4.83 0.11
C SER A 61 -11.77 -5.80 -0.01
N TYR A 62 -11.84 -6.76 -0.94
CA TYR A 62 -10.74 -7.67 -1.23
C TYR A 62 -9.51 -6.93 -1.79
N LEU A 63 -9.70 -6.13 -2.84
CA LEU A 63 -8.61 -5.38 -3.48
C LEU A 63 -7.92 -4.38 -2.53
N ILE A 64 -8.70 -3.69 -1.69
CA ILE A 64 -8.15 -2.79 -0.66
C ILE A 64 -7.29 -3.58 0.33
N LYS A 65 -7.73 -4.77 0.77
CA LYS A 65 -6.95 -5.62 1.66
C LYS A 65 -5.65 -6.10 1.01
N GLU A 66 -5.70 -6.52 -0.25
CA GLU A 66 -4.48 -6.91 -0.98
C GLU A 66 -3.48 -5.76 -1.10
N ALA A 67 -3.96 -4.53 -1.37
CA ALA A 67 -3.13 -3.34 -1.37
C ALA A 67 -2.53 -3.02 0.02
N LEU A 68 -3.31 -3.17 1.10
CA LEU A 68 -2.82 -3.00 2.47
C LEU A 68 -1.81 -4.08 2.87
N VAL A 69 -1.99 -5.32 2.40
CA VAL A 69 -0.96 -6.36 2.52
C VAL A 69 0.31 -5.89 1.86
N LEU A 70 0.26 -5.41 0.62
CA LEU A 70 1.44 -4.93 -0.08
C LEU A 70 2.15 -3.80 0.67
N LEU A 71 1.40 -2.82 1.22
CA LEU A 71 1.98 -1.74 2.02
C LEU A 71 2.67 -2.30 3.28
N ALA A 72 1.99 -3.16 4.03
CA ALA A 72 2.56 -3.78 5.24
C ALA A 72 3.78 -4.63 4.92
N LYS A 73 3.80 -5.28 3.75
CA LYS A 73 4.94 -6.08 3.30
C LYS A 73 6.19 -5.26 3.02
N ASN A 74 6.01 -3.98 2.70
CA ASN A 74 7.07 -3.02 2.38
C ASN A 74 7.26 -2.00 3.51
N THR A 75 6.88 -2.37 4.74
CA THR A 75 7.09 -1.56 5.95
C THR A 75 8.00 -2.30 6.92
N GLY A 76 9.31 -1.99 6.89
CA GLY A 76 10.33 -2.69 7.68
C GLY A 76 11.13 -1.80 8.63
N CYS A 77 11.35 -0.52 8.29
CA CYS A 77 12.14 0.41 9.10
C CYS A 77 11.30 1.59 9.65
N ALA A 78 11.94 2.48 10.42
CA ALA A 78 11.28 3.65 11.00
C ALA A 78 10.80 4.64 9.93
N GLU A 79 11.57 4.78 8.85
CA GLU A 79 11.18 5.61 7.70
C GLU A 79 9.95 5.05 7.00
N ASP A 80 9.96 3.75 6.70
CA ASP A 80 8.79 3.10 6.09
C ASP A 80 7.55 3.25 6.97
N GLU A 81 7.72 3.16 8.29
CA GLU A 81 6.62 3.31 9.24
C GLU A 81 6.00 4.70 9.10
N ALA A 82 6.82 5.76 9.13
CA ALA A 82 6.34 7.13 8.97
C ALA A 82 5.57 7.34 7.65
N ILE A 83 6.10 6.80 6.55
CA ILE A 83 5.42 6.86 5.23
C ILE A 83 4.07 6.11 5.29
N SER A 84 4.06 4.91 5.88
CA SER A 84 2.84 4.09 5.96
C SER A 84 1.77 4.72 6.85
N GLU A 85 2.16 5.32 7.98
CA GLU A 85 1.27 6.05 8.89
C GLU A 85 0.67 7.28 8.21
N GLU A 86 1.47 8.04 7.45
CA GLU A 86 0.99 9.17 6.65
C GLU A 86 -0.08 8.73 5.64
N ILE A 87 0.17 7.64 4.90
CA ILE A 87 -0.77 7.07 3.93
C ILE A 87 -2.06 6.59 4.63
N LEU A 88 -1.95 5.79 5.69
CA LEU A 88 -3.11 5.25 6.41
C LEU A 88 -3.96 6.37 7.02
N SER A 89 -3.32 7.41 7.57
CA SER A 89 -4.00 8.58 8.11
C SER A 89 -4.78 9.33 7.03
N ARG A 90 -4.17 9.60 5.86
CA ARG A 90 -4.87 10.22 4.72
C ARG A 90 -6.06 9.39 4.26
N LEU A 91 -5.87 8.08 4.09
CA LEU A 91 -6.93 7.17 3.64
C LEU A 91 -8.08 7.07 4.66
N PHE A 92 -7.78 7.13 5.95
CA PHE A 92 -8.78 7.07 7.00
C PHE A 92 -9.57 8.38 7.14
N VAL A 93 -8.88 9.53 7.17
CA VAL A 93 -9.52 10.86 7.23
C VAL A 93 -10.44 11.10 6.04
N THR A 94 -10.05 10.62 4.86
CA THR A 94 -10.86 10.69 3.63
C THR A 94 -11.96 9.63 3.55
N GLN A 95 -12.11 8.79 4.57
CA GLN A 95 -13.08 7.68 4.63
C GLN A 95 -12.92 6.67 3.48
N THR A 96 -11.73 6.60 2.90
CA THR A 96 -11.39 5.64 1.85
C THR A 96 -11.30 4.24 2.44
N ILE A 97 -10.69 4.13 3.63
CA ILE A 97 -10.62 2.91 4.46
C ILE A 97 -11.34 3.11 5.80
N VAL A 98 -11.62 2.01 6.50
CA VAL A 98 -12.30 2.03 7.82
C VAL A 98 -11.38 1.51 8.93
N GLN A 99 -11.80 1.64 10.19
CA GLN A 99 -11.01 1.21 11.34
C GLN A 99 -10.59 -0.27 11.26
N GLN A 100 -11.45 -1.15 10.74
CA GLN A 100 -11.11 -2.57 10.57
C GLN A 100 -9.94 -2.79 9.59
N ASP A 101 -9.76 -1.90 8.61
CA ASP A 101 -8.65 -1.98 7.65
C ASP A 101 -7.32 -1.59 8.31
N ILE A 102 -7.34 -0.58 9.20
CA ILE A 102 -6.18 -0.20 10.02
C ILE A 102 -5.80 -1.35 10.94
N GLU A 103 -6.76 -1.95 11.65
CA GLU A 103 -6.53 -3.10 12.52
C GLU A 103 -5.97 -4.30 11.74
N TYR A 104 -6.46 -4.53 10.52
CA TYR A 104 -5.94 -5.55 9.63
C TYR A 104 -4.49 -5.28 9.25
N TYR A 105 -4.16 -4.07 8.81
CA TYR A 105 -2.79 -3.64 8.53
C TYR A 105 -1.85 -3.84 9.74
N SER A 106 -2.27 -3.37 10.93
CA SER A 106 -1.48 -3.50 12.16
C SER A 106 -1.19 -4.96 12.52
N LYS A 107 -2.15 -5.87 12.30
CA LYS A 107 -1.95 -7.32 12.51
C LYS A 107 -0.87 -7.88 11.58
N LEU A 108 -0.88 -7.51 10.29
CA LEU A 108 0.12 -7.95 9.33
C LEU A 108 1.54 -7.50 9.71
N LYS A 109 1.66 -6.27 10.22
CA LYS A 109 2.93 -5.78 10.79
C LYS A 109 3.35 -6.54 12.04
N SER A 110 2.42 -6.82 12.95
CA SER A 110 2.71 -7.52 14.21
C SER A 110 3.25 -8.93 14.00
N THR A 111 2.78 -9.63 12.96
CA THR A 111 3.26 -10.98 12.59
C THR A 111 4.65 -11.01 11.96
N ARG A 112 5.28 -9.84 11.72
CA ARG A 112 6.63 -9.72 11.14
C ARG A 112 7.70 -9.33 12.14
N ARG A 113 7.33 -9.00 13.38
CA ARG A 113 8.29 -8.89 14.48
C ARG A 113 8.64 -10.32 14.92
N TRP A 114 9.84 -10.78 14.56
CA TRP A 114 10.43 -12.10 14.86
C TRP A 114 10.00 -13.25 13.94
N ILE A 115 10.73 -13.42 12.84
CA ILE A 115 11.17 -14.73 12.35
C ILE A 115 12.64 -14.60 11.99
#